data_AF-A0A4R8D1W9-F1
#
_entry.id   AF-A0A4R8D1W9-F1
#
_cell.length_a   1.000
_cell.length_b   1.000
_cell.length_c   1.000
_cell.angle_alpha   90.00
_cell.angle_beta   90.00
_cell.angle_gamma   90.00
#
_symmetry.space_group_name_H-M   'P 1'
#
loop_
_entity.id
_entity.type
_entity.pdbx_description
1 polymer ?
#
loop_
_entity_poly.entity_id
_entity_poly.type
_entity_poly.pdbx_seq_one_letter_code
_entity_poly.pdbx_strand_id
1 'polypeptide(L)'
;MRLDVVTIFPEYLAALDVSLVGKAAKSGLLDIHLHDLREWTHDRHRTVDDTPYGGGAGMVMKPEPWGQALDAVAPVDGPSQPRLIVPTPAGRPFTQEFAYELAAEPWLAFACGRYEGIDARVASYAGERMRVDELSIGDYVLNGGEVAVLVMVEAVARLLPGVIGNPESLAEESHSGDGLLEYPVYTKPPSWRGYDVPEVLLSGNHALIADWRHDESVRRTAERRPDLLAAWGDVVAQKENATSGVRLLPATAADAGEIHVLQLAAFLSEARLYDDYTIPPLTDDPAATAARLERGTVLKAVAGTRIVGSVQLLVDDTVGQIERLIVAPDWQGRGLGTRLLRAAEQVAPAEVTSYTLNTGAQSDRNLALYRKAGYRELSREPQTPKVDLVRLGKRRRRK
;
A
#
# COMPACT_ATOMS: atom_id res chain seq x y z
N MET A 1 -19.60 19.12 5.11
CA MET A 1 -20.18 17.95 4.42
C MET A 1 -21.59 17.72 4.96
N ARG A 2 -22.54 17.38 4.10
CA ARG A 2 -23.91 16.99 4.50
C ARG A 2 -24.04 15.48 4.55
N LEU A 3 -24.72 14.95 5.57
CA LEU A 3 -25.05 13.54 5.75
C LEU A 3 -26.55 13.40 5.96
N ASP A 4 -27.22 12.58 5.15
CA ASP A 4 -28.61 12.18 5.38
C ASP A 4 -28.65 10.68 5.69
N VAL A 5 -29.30 10.28 6.78
CA VAL A 5 -29.43 8.87 7.15
C VAL A 5 -30.89 8.50 7.27
N VAL A 6 -31.33 7.59 6.40
CA VAL A 6 -32.68 7.04 6.42
C VAL A 6 -32.65 5.71 7.16
N THR A 7 -33.45 5.62 8.23
CA THR A 7 -33.47 4.47 9.13
C THR A 7 -34.84 4.34 9.80
N ILE A 8 -35.16 3.17 10.36
CA ILE A 8 -36.31 3.00 11.26
C ILE A 8 -35.93 3.14 12.74
N PHE A 9 -34.67 3.43 13.06
CA PHE A 9 -34.23 3.70 14.44
C PHE A 9 -33.31 4.94 14.48
N PRO A 10 -33.83 6.16 14.28
CA PRO A 10 -33.04 7.38 14.39
C PRO A 10 -32.31 7.49 15.73
N GLU A 11 -32.93 7.05 16.82
CA GLU A 11 -32.36 7.05 18.17
C GLU A 11 -31.10 6.18 18.31
N TYR A 12 -30.91 5.18 17.44
CA TYR A 12 -29.71 4.36 17.40
C TYR A 12 -28.47 5.21 17.07
N LEU A 13 -28.67 6.31 16.34
CA LEU A 13 -27.60 7.19 15.83
C LEU A 13 -27.28 8.35 16.77
N ALA A 14 -27.84 8.37 17.99
CA ALA A 14 -27.51 9.38 19.00
C ALA A 14 -26.01 9.43 19.35
N ALA A 15 -25.23 8.38 19.06
CA ALA A 15 -23.78 8.37 19.19
C ALA A 15 -23.08 9.39 18.25
N LEU A 16 -23.73 9.89 17.20
CA LEU A 16 -23.18 10.93 16.34
C LEU A 16 -23.08 12.29 17.05
N ASP A 17 -23.81 12.51 18.15
CA ASP A 17 -23.80 13.76 18.91
C ASP A 17 -22.64 13.88 19.91
N VAL A 18 -21.84 12.82 20.07
CA VAL A 18 -20.74 12.77 21.05
C VAL A 18 -19.37 12.93 20.39
N SER A 19 -18.36 13.21 21.22
CA SER A 19 -16.94 13.23 20.82
C SER A 19 -16.65 14.16 19.62
N LEU A 20 -15.72 13.77 18.73
CA LEU A 20 -15.27 14.57 17.59
C LEU A 20 -16.37 14.79 16.54
N VAL A 21 -17.20 13.78 16.25
CA VAL A 21 -18.31 13.90 15.29
C VAL A 21 -19.32 14.93 15.79
N GLY A 22 -19.74 14.85 17.05
CA GLY A 22 -20.65 15.82 17.64
C GLY A 22 -20.06 17.23 17.72
N LYS A 23 -18.75 17.36 17.95
CA LYS A 23 -18.06 18.66 17.87
C LYS A 23 -18.05 19.21 16.45
N ALA A 24 -17.75 18.38 15.45
CA ALA A 24 -17.76 18.75 14.04
C ALA A 24 -19.15 19.19 13.56
N ALA A 25 -20.21 18.53 14.06
CA ALA A 25 -21.59 18.95 13.82
C ALA A 25 -21.88 20.33 14.41
N LYS A 26 -21.54 20.53 15.69
CA LYS A 26 -21.75 21.82 16.40
C LYS A 26 -20.94 22.98 15.81
N SER A 27 -19.78 22.71 15.20
CA SER A 27 -18.96 23.71 14.52
C SER A 27 -19.35 23.94 13.05
N GLY A 28 -20.36 23.22 12.53
CA GLY A 28 -20.84 23.35 11.16
C GLY A 28 -19.92 22.72 10.10
N LEU A 29 -18.93 21.90 10.50
CA LEU A 29 -18.11 21.13 9.56
C LEU A 29 -18.88 19.94 8.97
N LEU A 30 -19.81 19.40 9.77
CA LEU A 30 -20.70 18.31 9.42
C LEU A 30 -22.14 18.73 9.64
N ASP A 31 -23.02 18.39 8.70
CA ASP A 31 -24.46 18.68 8.79
C ASP A 31 -25.20 17.35 8.69
N ILE A 32 -25.78 16.88 9.79
CA ILE A 32 -26.35 15.52 9.92
C ILE A 32 -27.87 15.61 10.02
N HIS A 33 -28.55 14.92 9.10
CA HIS A 33 -30.00 14.81 9.04
C HIS A 33 -30.41 13.35 9.23
N LEU A 34 -31.23 13.08 10.24
CA LEU A 34 -31.75 11.74 10.51
C LEU A 34 -33.23 11.69 10.12
N HIS A 35 -33.58 10.66 9.34
CA HIS A 35 -34.88 10.51 8.72
C HIS A 35 -35.51 9.18 9.15
N ASP A 36 -36.67 9.21 9.84
CA ASP A 36 -37.42 8.00 10.16
C ASP A 36 -38.16 7.52 8.91
N LEU A 37 -37.73 6.42 8.31
CA LEU A 37 -38.34 5.84 7.11
C LEU A 37 -39.85 5.63 7.26
N ARG A 38 -40.32 5.41 8.49
CA ARG A 38 -41.74 5.23 8.78
C ARG A 38 -42.58 6.48 8.49
N GLU A 39 -41.99 7.65 8.29
CA GLU A 39 -42.71 8.87 7.90
C GLU A 39 -43.26 8.82 6.47
N TRP A 40 -42.70 7.95 5.62
CA TRP A 40 -43.14 7.75 4.23
C TRP A 40 -44.04 6.51 4.07
N THR A 41 -44.75 6.14 5.12
CA THR A 41 -45.75 5.06 5.11
C THR A 41 -47.15 5.64 5.15
N HIS A 42 -48.10 4.94 4.52
CA HIS A 42 -49.48 5.45 4.32
C HIS A 42 -50.54 4.63 5.06
N ASP A 43 -50.13 3.53 5.70
CA ASP A 43 -51.01 2.68 6.49
C ASP A 43 -50.93 3.04 7.99
N ARG A 44 -51.97 2.66 8.74
CA ARG A 44 -52.08 2.95 10.18
C ARG A 44 -50.95 2.35 11.01
N HIS A 45 -50.37 1.23 10.57
CA HIS A 45 -49.33 0.50 11.30
C HIS A 45 -47.92 0.98 10.96
N ARG A 46 -47.79 1.94 10.04
CA ARG A 46 -46.52 2.47 9.53
C ARG A 46 -45.59 1.36 9.04
N THR A 47 -46.15 0.46 8.23
CA THR A 47 -45.48 -0.76 7.77
C THR A 47 -44.41 -0.46 6.72
N VAL A 48 -43.17 -0.81 7.02
CA VAL A 48 -42.00 -0.61 6.15
C VAL A 48 -41.50 -1.89 5.49
N ASP A 49 -42.08 -3.04 5.82
CA ASP A 49 -41.62 -4.37 5.43
C ASP A 49 -42.77 -5.29 5.03
N ASP A 50 -42.49 -6.32 4.24
CA ASP A 50 -43.43 -7.36 3.83
C ASP A 50 -42.70 -8.69 3.58
N THR A 51 -43.45 -9.77 3.41
CA THR A 51 -42.91 -11.10 3.10
C THR A 51 -42.20 -11.12 1.74
N PRO A 52 -41.08 -11.88 1.59
CA PRO A 52 -40.35 -11.94 0.34
C PRO A 52 -41.12 -12.69 -0.76
N TYR A 53 -41.06 -12.19 -1.99
CA TYR A 53 -41.44 -12.97 -3.17
C TYR A 53 -40.54 -14.21 -3.31
N GLY A 54 -41.11 -15.34 -3.71
CA GLY A 54 -40.41 -16.63 -3.78
C GLY A 54 -40.46 -17.46 -2.49
N GLY A 55 -41.04 -16.91 -1.42
CA GLY A 55 -41.08 -17.54 -0.10
C GLY A 55 -39.74 -17.44 0.63
N GLY A 56 -39.71 -17.96 1.87
CA GLY A 56 -38.56 -17.82 2.78
C GLY A 56 -39.01 -17.32 4.15
N ALA A 57 -38.11 -17.40 5.13
CA ALA A 57 -38.32 -16.78 6.43
C ALA A 57 -37.93 -15.30 6.38
N GLY A 58 -38.42 -14.51 7.34
CA GLY A 58 -38.06 -13.09 7.47
C GLY A 58 -38.96 -12.14 6.67
N MET A 59 -38.55 -10.88 6.66
CA MET A 59 -39.26 -9.76 6.03
C MET A 59 -38.28 -8.96 5.17
N VAL A 60 -38.76 -8.32 4.11
CA VAL A 60 -37.98 -7.45 3.22
C VAL A 60 -38.58 -6.05 3.28
N MET A 61 -37.74 -5.02 3.39
CA MET A 61 -38.23 -3.65 3.43
C MET A 61 -38.83 -3.26 2.08
N LYS A 62 -40.04 -2.71 2.11
CA LYS A 62 -40.87 -2.38 0.96
C LYS A 62 -40.22 -1.26 0.13
N PRO A 63 -40.34 -1.30 -1.21
CA PRO A 63 -39.73 -0.30 -2.07
C PRO A 63 -40.38 1.09 -1.94
N GLU A 64 -41.68 1.18 -1.69
CA GLU A 64 -42.42 2.44 -1.74
C GLU A 64 -41.97 3.47 -0.68
N PRO A 65 -41.89 3.14 0.63
CA PRO A 65 -41.39 4.11 1.62
C PRO A 65 -39.95 4.54 1.32
N TRP A 66 -39.11 3.63 0.81
CA TRP A 66 -37.74 3.93 0.43
C TRP A 66 -37.66 4.87 -0.77
N GLY A 67 -38.43 4.63 -1.83
CA GLY A 67 -38.49 5.51 -3.00
C GLY A 67 -38.90 6.93 -2.60
N GLN A 68 -39.98 7.05 -1.81
CA GLN A 68 -40.46 8.35 -1.35
C GLN A 68 -39.47 9.07 -0.42
N ALA A 69 -38.81 8.34 0.48
CA ALA A 69 -37.77 8.91 1.33
C ALA A 69 -36.58 9.44 0.51
N LEU A 70 -36.10 8.66 -0.46
CA LEU A 70 -35.00 9.06 -1.34
C LEU A 70 -35.38 10.25 -2.23
N ASP A 71 -36.62 10.32 -2.70
CA ASP A 71 -37.12 11.44 -3.51
C ASP A 71 -37.31 12.71 -2.68
N ALA A 72 -37.67 12.59 -1.40
CA ALA A 72 -37.76 13.71 -0.49
C ALA A 72 -36.37 14.25 -0.08
N VAL A 73 -35.44 13.35 0.27
CA VAL A 73 -34.07 13.70 0.70
C VAL A 73 -33.27 14.27 -0.47
N ALA A 74 -33.39 13.64 -1.64
CA ALA A 74 -32.72 14.04 -2.86
C ALA A 74 -33.77 14.14 -3.98
N PRO A 75 -34.39 15.31 -4.19
CA PRO A 75 -35.34 15.49 -5.28
C PRO A 75 -34.67 15.29 -6.65
N VAL A 76 -35.41 14.76 -7.62
CA VAL A 76 -34.93 14.53 -9.00
C VAL A 76 -34.44 15.83 -9.65
N ASP A 77 -35.22 16.91 -9.50
CA ASP A 77 -34.88 18.24 -10.00
C ASP A 77 -33.98 19.04 -9.03
N GLY A 78 -33.37 18.36 -8.07
CA GLY A 78 -32.44 18.95 -7.10
C GLY A 78 -31.16 19.46 -7.78
N PRO A 79 -30.50 20.49 -7.20
CA PRO A 79 -29.29 21.08 -7.79
C PRO A 79 -28.07 20.14 -7.77
N SER A 80 -28.12 19.08 -6.95
CA SER A 80 -27.10 18.05 -6.84
C SER A 80 -27.73 16.75 -6.31
N GLN A 81 -27.02 15.64 -6.43
CA GLN A 81 -27.43 14.35 -5.88
C GLN A 81 -26.40 13.87 -4.85
N PRO A 82 -26.81 13.21 -3.75
CA PRO A 82 -25.87 12.60 -2.83
C PRO A 82 -25.21 11.40 -3.48
N ARG A 83 -24.12 10.94 -2.89
CA ARG A 83 -23.68 9.56 -3.06
C ARG A 83 -24.40 8.68 -2.04
N LEU A 84 -25.19 7.72 -2.53
CA LEU A 84 -25.96 6.82 -1.67
C LEU A 84 -25.14 5.60 -1.27
N ILE A 85 -25.04 5.38 0.02
CA ILE A 85 -24.39 4.23 0.63
C ILE A 85 -25.46 3.30 1.18
N VAL A 86 -25.42 2.03 0.79
CA VAL A 86 -26.32 0.98 1.29
C VAL A 86 -25.47 -0.02 2.07
N PRO A 87 -25.48 0.00 3.42
CA PRO A 87 -24.79 -1.00 4.20
C PRO A 87 -25.41 -2.38 4.00
N THR A 88 -24.59 -3.34 3.53
CA THR A 88 -24.99 -4.73 3.31
C THR A 88 -23.76 -5.65 3.39
N PRO A 89 -23.87 -6.84 4.02
CA PRO A 89 -22.74 -7.79 4.07
C PRO A 89 -22.34 -8.31 2.69
N ALA A 90 -23.21 -8.20 1.67
CA ALA A 90 -22.91 -8.55 0.28
C ALA A 90 -22.15 -7.44 -0.50
N GLY A 91 -21.98 -6.27 0.12
CA GLY A 91 -21.31 -5.13 -0.49
C GLY A 91 -19.80 -5.26 -0.50
N ARG A 92 -19.12 -4.35 -1.23
CA ARG A 92 -17.64 -4.29 -1.19
C ARG A 92 -17.17 -3.96 0.24
N PRO A 93 -16.06 -4.53 0.71
CA PRO A 93 -15.50 -4.17 2.01
C PRO A 93 -15.18 -2.67 2.10
N PHE A 94 -15.56 -2.04 3.21
CA PHE A 94 -15.22 -0.66 3.54
C PHE A 94 -13.76 -0.60 4.00
N THR A 95 -12.97 0.25 3.33
CA THR A 95 -11.53 0.40 3.58
C THR A 95 -11.19 1.85 3.89
N GLN A 96 -10.01 2.08 4.47
CA GLN A 96 -9.52 3.43 4.76
C GLN A 96 -9.39 4.28 3.48
N GLU A 97 -8.96 3.67 2.36
CA GLU A 97 -8.93 4.33 1.05
C GLU A 97 -10.32 4.80 0.63
N PHE A 98 -11.35 3.98 0.83
CA PHE A 98 -12.71 4.36 0.52
C PHE A 98 -13.24 5.44 1.47
N ALA A 99 -12.82 5.45 2.73
CA ALA A 99 -13.12 6.55 3.64
C ALA A 99 -12.56 7.90 3.14
N TYR A 100 -11.34 7.92 2.58
CA TYR A 100 -10.79 9.12 1.93
C TYR A 100 -11.62 9.54 0.71
N GLU A 101 -12.06 8.59 -0.12
CA GLU A 101 -12.93 8.86 -1.27
C GLU A 101 -14.25 9.51 -0.82
N LEU A 102 -14.91 8.91 0.18
CA LEU A 102 -16.16 9.43 0.74
C LEU A 102 -15.96 10.79 1.44
N ALA A 103 -14.80 11.02 2.06
CA ALA A 103 -14.47 12.28 2.73
C ALA A 103 -14.40 13.48 1.77
N ALA A 104 -14.15 13.23 0.48
CA ALA A 104 -14.12 14.25 -0.56
C ALA A 104 -15.52 14.62 -1.08
N GLU A 105 -16.54 13.82 -0.79
CA GLU A 105 -17.91 14.08 -1.25
C GLU A 105 -18.55 15.22 -0.43
N PRO A 106 -19.22 16.19 -1.06
CA PRO A 106 -19.92 17.24 -0.33
C PRO A 106 -21.16 16.71 0.41
N TRP A 107 -21.75 15.63 -0.09
CA TRP A 107 -23.02 15.08 0.37
C TRP A 107 -23.08 13.55 0.25
N LEU A 108 -23.33 12.89 1.39
CA LEU A 108 -23.58 11.45 1.46
C LEU A 108 -25.00 11.18 1.98
N ALA A 109 -25.64 10.14 1.44
CA ALA A 109 -26.89 9.59 1.96
C ALA A 109 -26.68 8.12 2.36
N PHE A 110 -27.34 7.67 3.42
CA PHE A 110 -27.25 6.29 3.90
C PHE A 110 -28.63 5.64 4.00
N ALA A 111 -28.76 4.43 3.44
CA ALA A 111 -29.97 3.62 3.52
C ALA A 111 -29.78 2.44 4.49
N CYS A 112 -30.16 2.61 5.76
CA CYS A 112 -30.03 1.58 6.78
C CYS A 112 -31.05 0.44 6.59
N GLY A 113 -30.62 -0.67 6.00
CA GLY A 113 -31.42 -1.89 5.90
C GLY A 113 -31.65 -2.58 7.25
N ARG A 114 -32.78 -3.28 7.36
CA ARG A 114 -33.18 -4.16 8.47
C ARG A 114 -33.79 -5.44 7.89
N TYR A 115 -34.08 -6.40 8.76
CA TYR A 115 -34.66 -7.70 8.38
C TYR A 115 -33.75 -8.43 7.37
N GLU A 116 -34.30 -8.99 6.29
CA GLU A 116 -33.51 -9.60 5.21
C GLU A 116 -32.88 -8.55 4.25
N GLY A 117 -33.19 -7.27 4.45
CA GLY A 117 -32.65 -6.15 3.68
C GLY A 117 -33.72 -5.32 2.98
N ILE A 118 -33.25 -4.48 2.07
CA ILE A 118 -34.07 -3.58 1.27
C ILE A 118 -34.40 -4.28 -0.05
N ASP A 119 -35.62 -4.09 -0.57
CA ASP A 119 -35.97 -4.55 -1.91
C ASP A 119 -34.94 -4.06 -2.95
N ALA A 120 -34.32 -5.00 -3.69
CA ALA A 120 -33.21 -4.70 -4.61
C ALA A 120 -33.55 -3.66 -5.69
N ARG A 121 -34.84 -3.47 -6.00
CA ARG A 121 -35.28 -2.44 -6.95
C ARG A 121 -35.02 -1.03 -6.45
N VAL A 122 -34.96 -0.81 -5.13
CA VAL A 122 -34.66 0.51 -4.54
C VAL A 122 -33.27 0.98 -4.93
N ALA A 123 -32.26 0.12 -4.84
CA ALA A 123 -30.90 0.45 -5.25
C ALA A 123 -30.82 0.72 -6.76
N SER A 124 -31.55 -0.07 -7.56
CA SER A 124 -31.64 0.15 -9.02
C SER A 124 -32.28 1.49 -9.35
N TYR A 125 -33.41 1.82 -8.71
CA TYR A 125 -34.12 3.08 -8.85
C TYR A 125 -33.25 4.29 -8.47
N ALA A 126 -32.55 4.23 -7.33
CA ALA A 126 -31.63 5.27 -6.93
C ALA A 126 -30.47 5.42 -7.94
N GLY A 127 -29.96 4.28 -8.45
CA GLY A 127 -28.87 4.22 -9.42
C GLY A 127 -29.17 4.91 -10.77
N GLU A 128 -30.44 5.15 -11.10
CA GLU A 128 -30.82 5.92 -12.29
C GLU A 128 -30.40 7.40 -12.21
N ARG A 129 -30.19 7.93 -11.00
CA ARG A 129 -29.97 9.36 -10.76
C ARG A 129 -28.81 9.71 -9.85
N MET A 130 -28.33 8.77 -9.03
CA MET A 130 -27.22 9.02 -8.11
C MET A 130 -26.25 7.84 -8.07
N ARG A 131 -25.01 8.10 -7.66
CA ARG A 131 -24.03 7.03 -7.44
C ARG A 131 -24.45 6.22 -6.21
N VAL A 132 -24.59 4.91 -6.38
CA VAL A 132 -24.96 3.96 -5.32
C VAL A 132 -23.79 3.03 -5.05
N ASP A 133 -23.37 2.91 -3.80
CA ASP A 133 -22.36 1.96 -3.35
C ASP A 133 -22.93 1.07 -2.24
N GLU A 134 -22.96 -0.24 -2.49
CA GLU A 134 -23.24 -1.25 -1.48
C GLU A 134 -21.96 -1.59 -0.71
N LEU A 135 -21.94 -1.34 0.61
CA LEU A 135 -20.73 -1.47 1.43
C LEU A 135 -20.92 -2.44 2.60
N SER A 136 -19.92 -3.29 2.81
CA SER A 136 -19.80 -4.17 3.98
C SER A 136 -18.75 -3.64 4.95
N ILE A 137 -19.01 -3.69 6.25
CA ILE A 137 -17.98 -3.37 7.28
C ILE A 137 -17.20 -4.60 7.75
N GLY A 138 -17.45 -5.77 7.14
CA GLY A 138 -16.70 -7.00 7.35
C GLY A 138 -17.54 -8.27 7.16
N ASP A 139 -16.87 -9.41 7.20
CA ASP A 139 -17.44 -10.72 6.90
C ASP A 139 -18.21 -11.30 8.11
N TYR A 140 -19.29 -10.61 8.49
CA TYR A 140 -20.19 -10.99 9.57
C TYR A 140 -21.57 -10.35 9.36
N VAL A 141 -22.59 -10.86 10.05
CA VAL A 141 -23.98 -10.40 9.90
C VAL A 141 -24.41 -9.61 11.14
N LEU A 142 -25.09 -8.48 10.92
CA LEU A 142 -25.61 -7.59 11.96
C LEU A 142 -27.13 -7.48 11.83
N ASN A 143 -27.78 -7.00 12.89
CA ASN A 143 -29.24 -6.82 12.90
C ASN A 143 -29.72 -5.65 12.02
N GLY A 144 -28.83 -4.79 11.54
CA GLY A 144 -29.19 -3.59 10.78
C GLY A 144 -27.98 -2.75 10.37
N GLY A 145 -28.21 -1.85 9.41
CA GLY A 145 -27.19 -0.98 8.83
C GLY A 145 -26.74 0.19 9.72
N GLU A 146 -27.45 0.51 10.79
CA GLU A 146 -27.20 1.72 11.61
C GLU A 146 -25.81 1.70 12.26
N VAL A 147 -25.37 0.55 12.77
CA VAL A 147 -24.01 0.42 13.31
C VAL A 147 -22.94 0.57 12.23
N ALA A 148 -23.22 0.11 11.00
CA ALA A 148 -22.31 0.30 9.88
C ALA A 148 -22.22 1.78 9.48
N VAL A 149 -23.35 2.51 9.53
CA VAL A 149 -23.34 3.97 9.33
C VAL A 149 -22.51 4.66 10.41
N LEU A 150 -22.64 4.31 11.69
CA LEU A 150 -21.80 4.88 12.75
C LEU A 150 -20.30 4.68 12.46
N VAL A 151 -19.91 3.46 12.08
CA VAL A 151 -18.51 3.13 11.73
C VAL A 151 -18.03 3.95 10.53
N MET A 152 -18.81 4.00 9.44
CA MET A 152 -18.43 4.73 8.24
C MET A 152 -18.37 6.24 8.48
N VAL A 153 -19.36 6.82 9.18
CA VAL A 153 -19.40 8.24 9.49
C VAL A 153 -18.25 8.64 10.40
N GLU A 154 -17.90 7.82 11.40
CA GLU A 154 -16.74 8.09 12.27
C GLU A 154 -15.42 8.10 11.45
N ALA A 155 -15.24 7.12 10.57
CA ALA A 155 -14.06 7.01 9.71
C ALA A 155 -13.96 8.14 8.66
N VAL A 156 -15.09 8.62 8.14
CA VAL A 156 -15.15 9.70 7.13
C VAL A 156 -15.03 11.08 7.79
N ALA A 157 -15.81 11.36 8.83
CA ALA A 157 -15.88 12.68 9.46
C ALA A 157 -14.54 13.11 10.04
N ARG A 158 -13.76 12.17 10.58
CA ARG A 158 -12.43 12.46 11.14
C ARG A 158 -11.41 12.94 10.10
N LEU A 159 -11.62 12.64 8.81
CA LEU A 159 -10.75 13.06 7.71
C LEU A 159 -11.08 14.47 7.19
N LEU A 160 -12.20 15.05 7.64
CA LEU A 160 -12.59 16.39 7.23
C LEU A 160 -11.64 17.45 7.82
N PRO A 161 -11.20 18.43 7.01
CA PRO A 161 -10.37 19.53 7.50
C PRO A 161 -11.01 20.23 8.71
N GLY A 162 -10.25 20.34 9.80
CA GLY A 162 -10.68 21.00 11.03
C GLY A 162 -11.35 20.09 12.07
N VAL A 163 -11.56 18.80 11.79
CA VAL A 163 -12.10 17.86 12.78
C VAL A 163 -11.02 17.32 13.71
N ILE A 164 -9.86 16.93 13.17
CA ILE A 164 -8.69 16.54 13.96
C ILE A 164 -7.75 17.74 14.12
N GLY A 165 -7.25 17.94 15.35
CA GLY A 165 -6.40 19.08 15.70
C GLY A 165 -4.96 19.00 15.15
N ASN A 166 -4.39 17.80 15.01
CA ASN A 166 -3.07 17.62 14.39
C ASN A 166 -3.18 16.73 13.14
N PRO A 167 -3.18 17.30 11.92
CA PRO A 167 -3.24 16.54 10.68
C PRO A 167 -2.11 15.52 10.51
N GLU A 168 -0.94 15.74 11.13
CA GLU A 168 0.17 14.78 11.07
C GLU A 168 -0.16 13.45 11.73
N SER A 169 -1.10 13.42 12.70
CA SER A 169 -1.52 12.15 13.33
C SER A 169 -2.18 11.21 12.33
N LEU A 170 -2.89 11.74 11.34
CA LEU A 170 -3.54 10.93 10.30
C LEU A 170 -2.54 10.16 9.43
N ALA A 171 -1.32 10.67 9.28
CA ALA A 171 -0.29 10.07 8.44
C ALA A 171 0.39 8.85 9.10
N GLU A 172 0.45 8.81 10.43
CA GLU A 172 1.12 7.75 11.19
C GLU A 172 0.17 6.61 11.64
N GLU A 173 -1.14 6.76 11.42
CA GLU A 173 -2.16 5.80 11.84
C GLU A 173 -2.16 4.50 11.02
N SER A 174 -2.73 3.45 11.63
CA SER A 174 -2.89 2.16 10.96
C SER A 174 -3.69 2.30 9.65
N HIS A 175 -3.26 1.63 8.60
CA HIS A 175 -3.86 1.66 7.26
C HIS A 175 -3.76 3.01 6.51
N SER A 176 -3.14 4.03 7.10
CA SER A 176 -2.76 5.27 6.40
C SER A 176 -1.41 5.12 5.68
N GLY A 177 -1.16 6.04 4.73
CA GLY A 177 0.15 6.20 4.08
C GLY A 177 0.62 4.98 3.28
N ASP A 178 1.41 4.13 3.93
CA ASP A 178 1.97 2.93 3.33
C ASP A 178 1.13 1.67 3.62
N GLY A 179 0.13 1.74 4.50
CA GLY A 179 -0.83 0.64 4.73
C GLY A 179 -0.44 -0.34 5.84
N LEU A 180 0.58 -0.01 6.64
CA LEU A 180 1.02 -0.79 7.79
C LEU A 180 0.14 -0.55 9.03
N LEU A 181 0.29 -1.41 10.05
CA LEU A 181 -0.25 -1.19 11.39
C LEU A 181 0.61 -0.20 12.18
N GLU A 182 -0.01 0.60 13.04
CA GLU A 182 0.69 1.55 13.91
C GLU A 182 1.58 0.84 14.94
N TYR A 183 2.71 1.49 15.27
CA TYR A 183 3.64 1.05 16.30
C TYR A 183 3.01 1.06 17.70
N PRO A 184 3.58 0.36 18.70
CA PRO A 184 3.07 0.42 20.06
C PRO A 184 3.29 1.81 20.66
N VAL A 185 2.24 2.34 21.27
CA VAL A 185 2.24 3.66 21.92
C VAL A 185 2.39 3.53 23.42
N TYR A 186 3.15 4.44 24.02
CA TYR A 186 3.44 4.49 25.45
C TYR A 186 3.15 5.87 26.00
N THR A 187 2.72 5.94 27.26
CA THR A 187 2.54 7.19 27.99
C THR A 187 3.09 7.05 29.40
N LYS A 188 3.11 8.16 30.15
CA LYS A 188 3.59 8.18 31.54
C LYS A 188 2.74 7.24 32.40
N PRO A 189 3.33 6.57 33.41
CA PRO A 189 4.73 6.68 33.87
C PRO A 189 5.73 5.83 33.07
N PRO A 190 7.06 6.11 33.16
CA PRO A 190 8.10 5.35 32.43
C PRO A 190 8.21 3.87 32.81
N SER A 191 7.76 3.48 34.00
CA SER A 191 7.70 2.09 34.45
C SER A 191 6.36 1.84 35.11
N TRP A 192 5.70 0.75 34.72
CA TRP A 192 4.44 0.31 35.31
C TRP A 192 4.48 -1.19 35.57
N ARG A 193 4.47 -1.58 36.85
CA ARG A 193 4.47 -3.00 37.28
C ARG A 193 5.62 -3.83 36.71
N GLY A 194 6.80 -3.23 36.53
CA GLY A 194 7.97 -3.89 35.94
C GLY A 194 7.96 -3.95 34.41
N TYR A 195 7.00 -3.29 33.76
CA TYR A 195 7.01 -3.05 32.31
C TYR A 195 7.52 -1.63 32.06
N ASP A 196 8.73 -1.54 31.53
CA ASP A 196 9.37 -0.27 31.23
C ASP A 196 9.04 0.20 29.81
N VAL A 197 8.94 1.52 29.64
CA VAL A 197 8.89 2.16 28.33
C VAL A 197 10.25 1.95 27.64
N PRO A 198 10.29 1.57 26.34
CA PRO A 198 11.55 1.41 25.61
C PRO A 198 12.47 2.63 25.75
N GLU A 199 13.74 2.40 26.11
CA GLU A 199 14.70 3.48 26.40
C GLU A 199 14.86 4.47 25.22
N VAL A 200 14.77 3.99 23.98
CA VAL A 200 14.82 4.83 22.78
C VAL A 200 13.74 5.92 22.79
N LEU A 201 12.55 5.64 23.33
CA LEU A 201 11.45 6.61 23.44
C LEU A 201 11.70 7.66 24.53
N LEU A 202 12.62 7.40 25.46
CA LEU A 202 13.03 8.32 26.51
C LEU A 202 14.27 9.15 26.12
N SER A 203 14.90 8.84 24.99
CA SER A 203 16.17 9.45 24.56
C SER A 203 16.08 10.89 24.06
N GLY A 204 14.88 11.32 23.63
CA GLY A 204 14.68 12.61 22.94
C GLY A 204 15.27 12.67 21.52
N ASN A 205 15.88 11.58 21.03
CA ASN A 205 16.45 11.54 19.67
C ASN A 205 15.35 11.22 18.65
N HIS A 206 14.83 12.25 17.99
CA HIS A 206 13.74 12.12 17.03
C HIS A 206 14.04 11.14 15.88
N ALA A 207 15.28 11.06 15.39
CA ALA A 207 15.64 10.14 14.31
C ALA A 207 15.57 8.68 14.78
N LEU A 208 16.17 8.37 15.94
CA LEU A 208 16.12 7.01 16.51
C LEU A 208 14.69 6.60 16.90
N ILE A 209 13.88 7.55 17.37
CA ILE A 209 12.47 7.29 17.68
C ILE A 209 11.69 6.99 16.40
N ALA A 210 11.90 7.75 15.32
CA ALA A 210 11.24 7.51 14.04
C ALA A 210 11.63 6.15 13.44
N ASP A 211 12.92 5.80 13.45
CA ASP A 211 13.41 4.50 12.98
C ASP A 211 12.80 3.35 13.79
N TRP A 212 12.79 3.47 15.13
CA TRP A 212 12.17 2.48 16.00
C TRP A 212 10.67 2.33 15.76
N ARG A 213 9.95 3.44 15.57
CA ARG A 213 8.51 3.43 15.25
C ARG A 213 8.24 2.70 13.93
N HIS A 214 9.05 2.95 12.91
CA HIS A 214 8.92 2.27 11.63
C HIS A 214 9.19 0.76 11.76
N ASP A 215 10.29 0.38 12.40
CA ASP A 215 10.65 -1.02 12.61
C ASP A 215 9.58 -1.79 13.40
N GLU A 216 9.01 -1.19 14.44
CA GLU A 216 7.92 -1.79 15.21
C GLU A 216 6.60 -1.88 14.43
N SER A 217 6.29 -0.87 13.60
CA SER A 217 5.13 -0.90 12.69
C SER A 217 5.24 -2.07 11.71
N VAL A 218 6.41 -2.26 11.09
CA VAL A 218 6.70 -3.38 10.19
C VAL A 218 6.60 -4.71 10.93
N ARG A 219 7.28 -4.85 12.08
CA ARG A 219 7.27 -6.07 12.90
C ARG A 219 5.86 -6.47 13.30
N ARG A 220 5.07 -5.52 13.81
CA ARG A 220 3.69 -5.76 14.25
C ARG A 220 2.77 -6.13 13.08
N THR A 221 2.98 -5.52 11.91
CA THR A 221 2.25 -5.87 10.69
C THR A 221 2.59 -7.28 10.24
N ALA A 222 3.88 -7.66 10.22
CA ALA A 222 4.33 -9.02 9.91
C ALA A 222 3.67 -10.07 10.82
N GLU A 223 3.57 -9.78 12.12
CA GLU A 223 3.03 -10.70 13.12
C GLU A 223 1.50 -10.84 13.06
N ARG A 224 0.77 -9.73 12.81
CA ARG A 224 -0.69 -9.69 12.98
C ARG A 224 -1.47 -9.65 11.68
N ARG A 225 -0.91 -9.05 10.64
CA ARG A 225 -1.53 -8.80 9.34
C ARG A 225 -0.49 -9.00 8.23
N PRO A 226 0.06 -10.22 8.08
CA PRO A 226 1.07 -10.51 7.06
C PRO A 226 0.56 -10.23 5.63
N ASP A 227 -0.76 -10.25 5.42
CA ASP A 227 -1.41 -9.83 4.19
C ASP A 227 -1.15 -8.35 3.85
N LEU A 228 -1.20 -7.46 4.85
CA LEU A 228 -0.89 -6.05 4.67
C LEU A 228 0.59 -5.81 4.46
N LEU A 229 1.47 -6.62 5.06
CA LEU A 229 2.91 -6.52 4.81
C LEU A 229 3.26 -6.95 3.38
N ALA A 230 2.61 -7.99 2.85
CA ALA A 230 2.76 -8.40 1.46
C ALA A 230 2.28 -7.29 0.51
N ALA A 231 1.10 -6.72 0.77
CA ALA A 231 0.58 -5.59 0.00
C ALA A 231 1.46 -4.34 0.12
N TRP A 232 2.02 -4.06 1.30
CA TRP A 232 3.03 -3.01 1.49
C TRP A 232 4.28 -3.29 0.68
N GLY A 233 4.76 -4.54 0.64
CA GLY A 233 5.88 -4.94 -0.23
C GLY A 233 5.59 -4.68 -1.70
N ASP A 234 4.37 -4.96 -2.15
CA ASP A 234 3.91 -4.68 -3.52
C ASP A 234 3.78 -3.17 -3.78
N VAL A 235 3.25 -2.39 -2.82
CA VAL A 235 3.09 -0.93 -2.93
C VAL A 235 4.42 -0.21 -2.84
N VAL A 236 5.37 -0.63 -2.00
CA VAL A 236 6.75 -0.12 -1.98
C VAL A 236 7.43 -0.47 -3.30
N ALA A 237 7.24 -1.70 -3.80
CA ALA A 237 7.69 -2.06 -5.13
C ALA A 237 7.04 -1.17 -6.22
N GLN A 238 5.79 -0.74 -6.07
CA GLN A 238 5.05 0.13 -6.99
C GLN A 238 5.33 1.65 -6.84
N LYS A 239 5.51 2.19 -5.64
CA LYS A 239 5.90 3.59 -5.37
C LYS A 239 7.35 3.82 -5.81
N GLU A 240 8.23 2.83 -5.66
CA GLU A 240 9.54 2.85 -6.32
C GLU A 240 9.43 2.71 -7.86
N ASN A 241 8.30 2.17 -8.39
CA ASN A 241 8.00 2.14 -9.83
C ASN A 241 7.38 3.43 -10.38
N ALA A 242 6.87 4.35 -9.54
CA ALA A 242 6.33 5.64 -10.00
C ALA A 242 7.40 6.54 -10.65
N THR A 243 8.69 6.17 -10.54
CA THR A 243 9.79 6.81 -11.26
C THR A 243 10.33 6.05 -12.46
N SER A 244 9.89 4.82 -12.76
CA SER A 244 10.11 4.12 -14.05
C SER A 244 9.51 2.71 -14.01
N GLY A 245 8.67 2.34 -14.99
CA GLY A 245 7.95 1.05 -15.09
C GLY A 245 8.82 -0.23 -15.23
N VAL A 246 9.64 -0.50 -14.22
CA VAL A 246 10.59 -1.62 -14.14
C VAL A 246 10.40 -2.34 -12.81
N ARG A 247 10.01 -3.62 -12.83
CA ARG A 247 9.84 -4.47 -11.64
C ARG A 247 11.14 -5.20 -11.29
N LEU A 248 11.54 -5.25 -10.02
CA LEU A 248 12.65 -6.10 -9.57
C LEU A 248 12.09 -7.42 -9.04
N LEU A 249 12.60 -8.54 -9.56
CA LEU A 249 12.14 -9.90 -9.23
C LEU A 249 13.35 -10.81 -9.04
N PRO A 250 13.25 -11.90 -8.25
CA PRO A 250 14.23 -12.98 -8.30
C PRO A 250 14.31 -13.60 -9.70
N ALA A 251 15.53 -13.93 -10.14
CA ALA A 251 15.73 -14.69 -11.38
C ALA A 251 15.60 -16.20 -11.10
N THR A 252 15.11 -16.92 -12.10
CA THR A 252 14.92 -18.38 -12.10
C THR A 252 15.75 -19.00 -13.23
N ALA A 253 15.93 -20.32 -13.23
CA ALA A 253 16.64 -21.02 -14.31
C ALA A 253 16.06 -20.72 -15.70
N ALA A 254 14.74 -20.46 -15.81
CA ALA A 254 14.09 -20.09 -17.06
C ALA A 254 14.56 -18.73 -17.63
N ASP A 255 15.10 -17.85 -16.79
CA ASP A 255 15.59 -16.52 -17.20
C ASP A 255 17.02 -16.54 -17.76
N ALA A 256 17.74 -17.67 -17.66
CA ALA A 256 19.16 -17.77 -17.98
C ALA A 256 19.49 -17.31 -19.41
N GLY A 257 18.68 -17.70 -20.39
CA GLY A 257 18.89 -17.33 -21.79
C GLY A 257 18.76 -15.83 -22.03
N GLU A 258 17.72 -15.19 -21.50
CA GLU A 258 17.49 -13.76 -21.68
C GLU A 258 18.50 -12.91 -20.89
N ILE A 259 18.89 -13.34 -19.69
CA ILE A 259 19.97 -12.71 -18.90
C ILE A 259 21.31 -12.83 -19.63
N HIS A 260 21.58 -13.96 -20.29
CA HIS A 260 22.79 -14.14 -21.08
C HIS A 260 22.85 -13.16 -22.27
N VAL A 261 21.76 -13.03 -23.02
CA VAL A 261 21.67 -12.04 -24.13
C VAL A 261 21.85 -10.62 -23.60
N LEU A 262 21.21 -10.29 -22.48
CA LEU A 262 21.36 -9.00 -21.81
C LEU A 262 22.81 -8.72 -21.39
N GLN A 263 23.52 -9.73 -20.87
CA GLN A 263 24.94 -9.64 -20.52
C GLN A 263 25.78 -9.27 -21.75
N LEU A 264 25.64 -10.02 -22.85
CA LEU A 264 26.38 -9.76 -24.09
C LEU A 264 26.13 -8.32 -24.59
N ALA A 265 24.87 -7.88 -24.58
CA ALA A 265 24.49 -6.54 -25.04
C ALA A 265 25.09 -5.42 -24.17
N ALA A 266 25.12 -5.58 -22.85
CA ALA A 266 25.63 -4.56 -21.95
C ALA A 266 27.16 -4.43 -21.98
N PHE A 267 27.87 -5.57 -22.02
CA PHE A 267 29.34 -5.60 -21.99
C PHE A 267 29.99 -5.28 -23.35
N LEU A 268 29.21 -5.19 -24.43
CA LEU A 268 29.70 -4.70 -25.73
C LEU A 268 30.26 -3.27 -25.64
N SER A 269 29.71 -2.44 -24.76
CA SER A 269 30.20 -1.08 -24.52
C SER A 269 31.59 -1.07 -23.87
N GLU A 270 31.86 -1.99 -22.96
CA GLU A 270 33.16 -2.14 -22.29
C GLU A 270 34.20 -2.75 -23.24
N ALA A 271 33.82 -3.76 -24.04
CA ALA A 271 34.71 -4.30 -25.08
C ALA A 271 35.14 -3.25 -26.12
N ARG A 272 34.24 -2.34 -26.50
CA ARG A 272 34.57 -1.21 -27.37
C ARG A 272 35.49 -0.19 -26.70
N LEU A 273 35.31 0.06 -25.41
CA LEU A 273 36.15 0.98 -24.64
C LEU A 273 37.59 0.48 -24.58
N TYR A 274 37.78 -0.82 -24.39
CA TYR A 274 39.08 -1.45 -24.25
C TYR A 274 39.66 -2.05 -25.53
N ASP A 275 38.92 -2.04 -26.64
CA ASP A 275 39.24 -2.75 -27.88
C ASP A 275 39.60 -4.24 -27.60
N ASP A 276 38.83 -4.88 -26.73
CA ASP A 276 39.02 -6.26 -26.30
C ASP A 276 37.67 -6.97 -26.18
N TYR A 277 37.40 -7.84 -27.15
CA TYR A 277 36.19 -8.66 -27.22
C TYR A 277 36.36 -10.03 -26.57
N THR A 278 37.51 -10.30 -25.95
CA THR A 278 37.81 -11.58 -25.27
C THR A 278 37.57 -11.52 -23.76
N ILE A 279 36.98 -10.43 -23.27
CA ILE A 279 36.63 -10.30 -21.84
C ILE A 279 35.63 -11.39 -21.41
N PRO A 280 35.77 -11.96 -20.18
CA PRO A 280 34.95 -13.08 -19.73
C PRO A 280 33.43 -12.94 -19.93
N PRO A 281 32.80 -11.76 -19.67
CA PRO A 281 31.37 -11.59 -19.93
C PRO A 281 30.90 -11.81 -21.37
N LEU A 282 31.79 -11.69 -22.35
CA LEU A 282 31.48 -11.92 -23.77
C LEU A 282 31.83 -13.34 -24.25
N THR A 283 32.65 -14.07 -23.49
CA THR A 283 33.11 -15.43 -23.85
C THR A 283 32.45 -16.53 -23.02
N ASP A 284 31.71 -16.17 -21.96
CA ASP A 284 30.90 -17.11 -21.18
C ASP A 284 29.86 -17.81 -22.07
N ASP A 285 29.67 -19.11 -21.90
CA ASP A 285 28.59 -19.87 -22.56
C ASP A 285 27.24 -19.70 -21.82
N PRO A 286 26.07 -19.78 -22.49
CA PRO A 286 24.77 -19.79 -21.82
C PRO A 286 24.66 -20.77 -20.62
N ALA A 287 25.29 -21.95 -20.69
CA ALA A 287 25.28 -22.89 -19.56
C ALA A 287 25.98 -22.33 -18.32
N ALA A 288 27.03 -21.52 -18.50
CA ALA A 288 27.69 -20.83 -17.40
C ALA A 288 26.77 -19.79 -16.73
N THR A 289 25.87 -19.17 -17.50
CA THR A 289 24.87 -18.24 -16.96
C THR A 289 23.82 -18.99 -16.13
N ALA A 290 23.33 -20.13 -16.61
CA ALA A 290 22.40 -20.97 -15.85
C ALA A 290 23.02 -21.47 -14.53
N ALA A 291 24.23 -22.04 -14.58
CA ALA A 291 24.95 -22.47 -13.39
C ALA A 291 25.23 -21.31 -12.41
N ARG A 292 25.38 -20.10 -12.92
CA ARG A 292 25.56 -18.90 -12.10
C ARG A 292 24.27 -18.52 -11.36
N LEU A 293 23.10 -18.66 -11.97
CA LEU A 293 21.82 -18.40 -11.30
C LEU A 293 21.58 -19.33 -10.09
N GLU A 294 22.19 -20.52 -10.10
CA GLU A 294 22.06 -21.51 -9.01
C GLU A 294 23.01 -21.24 -7.82
N ARG A 295 24.12 -20.51 -8.03
CA ARG A 295 25.17 -20.31 -7.02
C ARG A 295 24.92 -19.18 -6.03
N GLY A 296 23.90 -18.36 -6.24
CA GLY A 296 23.56 -17.29 -5.30
C GLY A 296 22.32 -16.53 -5.68
N THR A 297 22.05 -15.42 -5.00
CA THR A 297 20.85 -14.64 -5.21
C THR A 297 21.01 -13.76 -6.45
N VAL A 298 20.19 -14.00 -7.47
CA VAL A 298 20.16 -13.17 -8.67
C VAL A 298 18.84 -12.42 -8.74
N LEU A 299 18.91 -11.10 -8.90
CA LEU A 299 17.76 -10.26 -9.15
C LEU A 299 17.75 -9.86 -10.62
N LYS A 300 16.55 -9.80 -11.21
CA LYS A 300 16.27 -9.30 -12.55
C LYS A 300 15.36 -8.08 -12.48
N ALA A 301 15.60 -7.13 -13.39
CA ALA A 301 14.77 -5.97 -13.60
C ALA A 301 13.94 -6.16 -14.88
N VAL A 302 12.62 -6.08 -14.79
CA VAL A 302 11.69 -6.40 -15.89
C VAL A 302 10.84 -5.16 -16.24
N ALA A 303 10.96 -4.67 -17.48
CA ALA A 303 10.12 -3.63 -18.04
C ALA A 303 9.08 -4.26 -19.00
N GLY A 304 7.80 -4.21 -18.64
CA GLY A 304 6.77 -5.00 -19.34
C GLY A 304 7.06 -6.49 -19.24
N THR A 305 7.45 -7.10 -20.37
CA THR A 305 7.85 -8.52 -20.50
C THR A 305 9.36 -8.73 -20.71
N ARG A 306 10.16 -7.66 -20.84
CA ARG A 306 11.60 -7.73 -21.15
C ARG A 306 12.46 -7.58 -19.91
N ILE A 307 13.47 -8.42 -19.75
CA ILE A 307 14.54 -8.23 -18.77
C ILE A 307 15.48 -7.12 -19.26
N VAL A 308 15.51 -6.02 -18.51
CA VAL A 308 16.28 -4.80 -18.82
C VAL A 308 17.46 -4.57 -17.87
N GLY A 309 17.62 -5.42 -16.85
CA GLY A 309 18.76 -5.38 -15.93
C GLY A 309 18.85 -6.65 -15.10
N SER A 310 20.03 -6.93 -14.54
CA SER A 310 20.26 -8.03 -13.60
C SER A 310 21.42 -7.69 -12.66
N VAL A 311 21.44 -8.29 -11.48
CA VAL A 311 22.55 -8.24 -10.54
C VAL A 311 22.61 -9.55 -9.78
N GLN A 312 23.82 -9.99 -9.45
CA GLN A 312 24.03 -11.15 -8.61
C GLN A 312 24.70 -10.77 -7.30
N LEU A 313 24.23 -11.40 -6.23
CA LEU A 313 24.89 -11.45 -4.94
C LEU A 313 25.36 -12.88 -4.68
N LEU A 314 26.66 -13.05 -4.51
CA LEU A 314 27.27 -14.22 -3.89
C LEU A 314 27.64 -13.88 -2.45
N VAL A 315 27.53 -14.84 -1.55
CA VAL A 315 27.92 -14.66 -0.15
C VAL A 315 29.06 -15.61 0.13
N ASP A 316 30.18 -15.03 0.57
CA ASP A 316 31.36 -15.75 1.01
C ASP A 316 31.66 -15.34 2.45
N ASP A 317 31.39 -16.25 3.39
CA ASP A 317 31.34 -16.02 4.83
C ASP A 317 30.51 -14.77 5.23
N THR A 318 31.19 -13.65 5.48
CA THR A 318 30.59 -12.38 5.91
C THR A 318 30.71 -11.28 4.86
N VAL A 319 31.12 -11.63 3.63
CA VAL A 319 31.34 -10.71 2.52
C VAL A 319 30.34 -11.00 1.39
N GLY A 320 29.51 -10.02 1.08
CA GLY A 320 28.63 -10.05 -0.09
C GLY A 320 29.40 -9.61 -1.34
N GLN A 321 29.63 -10.51 -2.29
CA GLN A 321 30.22 -10.19 -3.58
C GLN A 321 29.12 -9.84 -4.57
N ILE A 322 29.12 -8.59 -5.03
CA ILE A 322 28.17 -8.12 -6.05
C ILE A 322 28.82 -8.30 -7.41
N GLU A 323 28.26 -9.22 -8.18
CA GLU A 323 28.71 -9.57 -9.50
C GLU A 323 27.65 -9.26 -10.55
N ARG A 324 28.11 -9.11 -11.80
CA ARG A 324 27.23 -9.05 -12.98
C ARG A 324 26.09 -8.03 -12.83
N LEU A 325 26.41 -6.84 -12.31
CA LEU A 325 25.49 -5.69 -12.32
C LEU A 325 25.37 -5.18 -13.76
N ILE A 326 24.28 -5.58 -14.42
CA ILE A 326 24.04 -5.40 -15.84
C ILE A 326 22.79 -4.54 -16.03
N VAL A 327 22.87 -3.57 -16.94
CA VAL A 327 21.74 -2.76 -17.39
C VAL A 327 21.75 -2.68 -18.91
N ALA A 328 20.60 -2.96 -19.53
CA ALA A 328 20.42 -2.90 -20.97
C ALA A 328 20.84 -1.52 -21.51
N PRO A 329 21.56 -1.44 -22.65
CA PRO A 329 22.09 -0.17 -23.16
C PRO A 329 21.06 0.97 -23.26
N ASP A 330 19.84 0.66 -23.72
CA ASP A 330 18.72 1.61 -23.87
C ASP A 330 18.09 2.08 -22.53
N TRP A 331 18.45 1.40 -21.43
CA TRP A 331 18.00 1.69 -20.06
C TRP A 331 19.09 2.29 -19.17
N GLN A 332 20.31 2.42 -19.66
CA GLN A 332 21.40 3.00 -18.89
C GLN A 332 21.17 4.49 -18.61
N GLY A 333 21.55 4.96 -17.43
CA GLY A 333 21.45 6.39 -17.05
C GLY A 333 20.13 6.80 -16.44
N ARG A 334 19.19 5.86 -16.34
CA ARG A 334 17.88 6.04 -15.70
C ARG A 334 17.87 5.64 -14.22
N GLY A 335 19.05 5.55 -13.59
CA GLY A 335 19.19 5.15 -12.18
C GLY A 335 19.07 3.64 -11.90
N LEU A 336 18.74 2.80 -12.89
CA LEU A 336 18.48 1.36 -12.69
C LEU A 336 19.67 0.59 -12.08
N GLY A 337 20.91 0.91 -12.46
CA GLY A 337 22.10 0.28 -11.88
C GLY A 337 22.25 0.56 -10.38
N THR A 338 21.93 1.78 -9.93
CA THR A 338 21.93 2.11 -8.49
C THR A 338 20.82 1.36 -7.76
N ARG A 339 19.65 1.19 -8.39
CA ARG A 339 18.51 0.46 -7.82
C ARG A 339 18.83 -1.03 -7.64
N LEU A 340 19.37 -1.68 -8.67
CA LEU A 340 19.81 -3.07 -8.61
C LEU A 340 20.90 -3.28 -7.56
N LEU A 341 21.89 -2.39 -7.49
CA LEU A 341 22.95 -2.45 -6.47
C LEU A 341 22.37 -2.40 -5.04
N ARG A 342 21.46 -1.47 -4.76
CA ARG A 342 20.80 -1.37 -3.44
C ARG A 342 19.94 -2.59 -3.12
N ALA A 343 19.20 -3.10 -4.11
CA ALA A 343 18.37 -4.28 -3.93
C ALA A 343 19.24 -5.51 -3.58
N ALA A 344 20.38 -5.69 -4.24
CA ALA A 344 21.35 -6.73 -3.89
C ALA A 344 21.88 -6.59 -2.45
N GLU A 345 22.17 -5.37 -1.99
CA GLU A 345 22.58 -5.13 -0.60
C GLU A 345 21.46 -5.44 0.41
N GLN A 346 20.20 -5.13 0.07
CA GLN A 346 19.04 -5.33 0.94
C GLN A 346 18.67 -6.81 1.12
N VAL A 347 18.74 -7.60 0.04
CA VAL A 347 18.45 -9.05 0.10
C VAL A 347 19.59 -9.86 0.72
N ALA A 348 20.73 -9.23 1.03
CA ALA A 348 21.88 -9.91 1.61
C ALA A 348 21.56 -10.46 3.01
N PRO A 349 21.93 -11.73 3.31
CA PRO A 349 21.75 -12.35 4.62
C PRO A 349 22.35 -11.52 5.76
N ALA A 350 21.84 -11.66 6.98
CA ALA A 350 22.21 -10.83 8.13
C ALA A 350 23.71 -10.91 8.49
N GLU A 351 24.35 -12.03 8.18
CA GLU A 351 25.75 -12.35 8.46
C GLU A 351 26.72 -11.54 7.59
N VAL A 352 26.24 -10.98 6.46
CA VAL A 352 27.04 -10.12 5.60
C VAL A 352 27.34 -8.81 6.33
N THR A 353 28.63 -8.51 6.53
CA THR A 353 29.12 -7.30 7.21
C THR A 353 29.79 -6.31 6.26
N SER A 354 30.12 -6.74 5.04
CA SER A 354 30.71 -5.91 4.01
C SER A 354 30.36 -6.40 2.61
N TYR A 355 30.49 -5.52 1.63
CA TYR A 355 30.25 -5.81 0.22
C TYR A 355 31.49 -5.53 -0.60
N THR A 356 31.74 -6.34 -1.63
CA THR A 356 32.79 -6.09 -2.63
C THR A 356 32.24 -6.22 -4.04
N LEU A 357 32.85 -5.51 -4.99
CA LEU A 357 32.53 -5.58 -6.42
C LEU A 357 33.74 -5.20 -7.28
N ASN A 358 33.69 -5.56 -8.56
CA ASN A 358 34.74 -5.26 -9.54
C ASN A 358 34.16 -4.47 -10.73
N THR A 359 34.96 -3.57 -11.32
CA THR A 359 34.63 -2.89 -12.57
C THR A 359 35.89 -2.47 -13.32
N GLY A 360 35.84 -2.25 -14.64
CA GLY A 360 36.99 -1.77 -15.41
C GLY A 360 37.52 -0.42 -14.92
N ALA A 361 38.84 -0.26 -14.91
CA ALA A 361 39.53 0.95 -14.49
C ALA A 361 39.24 2.21 -15.32
N GLN A 362 38.75 2.04 -16.55
CA GLN A 362 38.35 3.12 -17.47
C GLN A 362 36.83 3.31 -17.49
N SER A 363 36.06 2.50 -16.74
CA SER A 363 34.61 2.58 -16.66
C SER A 363 34.18 3.71 -15.69
N ASP A 364 34.48 4.96 -16.05
CA ASP A 364 34.27 6.16 -15.21
C ASP A 364 32.85 6.28 -14.65
N ARG A 365 31.86 5.93 -15.47
CA ARG A 365 30.44 5.92 -15.08
C ARG A 365 30.16 4.95 -13.93
N ASN A 366 30.73 3.75 -13.99
CA ASN A 366 30.57 2.73 -12.97
C ASN A 366 31.30 3.14 -11.70
N LEU A 367 32.54 3.64 -11.83
CA LEU A 367 33.32 4.16 -10.70
C LEU A 367 32.59 5.30 -9.98
N ALA A 368 31.97 6.24 -10.72
CA ALA A 368 31.17 7.31 -10.14
C ALA A 368 29.92 6.78 -9.40
N LEU A 369 29.21 5.81 -9.98
CA LEU A 369 28.05 5.15 -9.36
C LEU A 369 28.43 4.49 -8.03
N TYR A 370 29.50 3.70 -8.02
CA TYR A 370 29.92 2.96 -6.82
C TYR A 370 30.44 3.88 -5.72
N ARG A 371 31.22 4.91 -6.06
CA ARG A 371 31.66 5.94 -5.10
C ARG A 371 30.47 6.66 -4.47
N LYS A 372 29.47 7.04 -5.27
CA LYS A 372 28.23 7.65 -4.77
C LYS A 372 27.43 6.71 -3.86
N ALA A 373 27.49 5.40 -4.11
CA ALA A 373 26.88 4.37 -3.28
C ALA A 373 27.69 4.04 -2.00
N GLY A 374 28.84 4.68 -1.80
CA GLY A 374 29.69 4.55 -0.61
C GLY A 374 30.80 3.51 -0.71
N TYR A 375 31.03 2.94 -1.90
CA TYR A 375 32.16 2.04 -2.15
C TYR A 375 33.47 2.80 -2.29
N ARG A 376 34.55 2.22 -1.79
CA ARG A 376 35.91 2.75 -1.88
C ARG A 376 36.81 1.75 -2.57
N GLU A 377 37.77 2.25 -3.34
CA GLU A 377 38.77 1.43 -4.02
C GLU A 377 39.64 0.68 -3.00
N LEU A 378 39.87 -0.61 -3.25
CA LEU A 378 40.70 -1.50 -2.44
C LEU A 378 41.99 -1.88 -3.16
N SER A 379 41.88 -2.32 -4.43
CA SER A 379 43.01 -2.74 -5.27
C SER A 379 42.72 -2.53 -6.76
N ARG A 380 43.78 -2.61 -7.57
CA ARG A 380 43.72 -2.68 -9.04
C ARG A 380 44.51 -3.88 -9.52
N GLU A 381 43.92 -4.68 -10.40
CA GLU A 381 44.50 -5.94 -10.86
C GLU A 381 44.25 -6.12 -12.37
N PRO A 382 45.25 -6.59 -13.15
CA PRO A 382 45.07 -6.83 -14.58
C PRO A 382 44.15 -8.05 -14.80
N GLN A 383 43.16 -7.91 -15.69
CA GLN A 383 42.26 -8.99 -16.11
C GLN A 383 42.64 -9.55 -17.48
N THR A 384 43.00 -8.68 -18.42
CA THR A 384 43.58 -9.05 -19.72
C THR A 384 44.77 -8.13 -20.01
N PRO A 385 45.56 -8.35 -21.08
CA PRO A 385 46.62 -7.42 -21.46
C PRO A 385 46.15 -5.98 -21.72
N LYS A 386 44.85 -5.77 -21.95
CA LYS A 386 44.24 -4.47 -22.25
C LYS A 386 43.31 -3.94 -21.15
N VAL A 387 42.91 -4.77 -20.18
CA VAL A 387 41.87 -4.44 -19.19
C VAL A 387 42.39 -4.59 -17.77
N ASP A 388 42.44 -3.49 -17.02
CA ASP A 388 42.62 -3.48 -15.57
C ASP A 388 41.26 -3.41 -14.85
N LEU A 389 41.07 -4.23 -13.82
CA LEU A 389 39.92 -4.17 -12.92
C LEU A 389 40.26 -3.38 -11.66
N VAL A 390 39.27 -2.62 -11.19
CA VAL A 390 39.27 -1.94 -9.89
C VAL A 390 38.34 -2.71 -8.97
N ARG A 391 38.90 -3.20 -7.86
CA ARG A 391 38.13 -3.82 -6.78
C ARG A 391 37.69 -2.75 -5.80
N LEU A 392 36.40 -2.68 -5.49
CA LEU A 392 35.84 -1.75 -4.52
C LEU A 392 35.15 -2.47 -3.37
N GLY A 393 35.17 -1.85 -2.19
CA GLY A 393 34.56 -2.37 -0.96
C GLY A 393 33.71 -1.34 -0.21
N LYS A 394 32.71 -1.84 0.52
CA LYS A 394 31.81 -1.04 1.37
C LYS A 394 31.47 -1.83 2.64
N ARG A 395 31.55 -1.21 3.82
CA ARG A 395 31.02 -1.83 5.05
C ARG A 395 29.49 -1.73 5.06
N ARG A 396 28.81 -2.80 5.47
CA ARG A 396 27.38 -2.75 5.74
C ARG A 396 27.16 -1.81 6.93
N ARG A 397 26.23 -0.87 6.80
CA ARG A 397 25.85 -0.01 7.93
C ARG A 397 25.29 -0.91 9.03
N ARG A 398 25.92 -0.92 10.20
CA ARG A 398 25.38 -1.62 11.37
C ARG A 398 24.09 -0.91 11.77
N LYS A 399 23.02 -1.69 11.90
CA LYS A 399 21.75 -1.26 12.52
C LYS A 399 22.02 -0.78 13.94
#